data_AF-A0A1R4AQV9-F1
#
_entry.id   AF-A0A1R4AQV9-F1
#
_cell.length_a   1.000
_cell.length_b   1.000
_cell.length_c   1.000
_cell.angle_alpha   90.00
_cell.angle_beta   90.00
_cell.angle_gamma   90.00
#
_symmetry.space_group_name_H-M   'P 1'
#
loop_
_entity.id
_entity.type
_entity.pdbx_description
1 polymer ?
#
loop_
_entity_poly.entity_id
_entity_poly.type
_entity_poly.pdbx_seq_one_letter_code
_entity_poly.pdbx_strand_id
1 'polypeptide(L)'
;MKLSLCLLLVILAVHCYEANAANVCPAVLSVSKSFLFDKVEKFEAYLQTFNAPPEAVKAKVEVKKCIDSTLNYLEKMEMGKILAEVVGYCKGTEN
;
A
#
# COMPACT_ATOMS: atom_id res chain seq x y z
N MET A 1 19.76 -36.30 6.39
CA MET A 1 19.50 -34.84 6.51
C MET A 1 19.29 -34.23 5.12
N LYS A 2 18.14 -34.52 4.47
CA LYS A 2 17.74 -33.90 3.18
C LYS A 2 16.29 -33.42 3.19
N LEU A 3 15.45 -34.02 4.04
CA LEU A 3 14.04 -33.65 4.20
C LEU A 3 13.83 -32.23 4.73
N SER A 4 14.74 -31.72 5.59
CA SER A 4 14.63 -30.36 6.14
C SER A 4 14.66 -29.28 5.06
N LEU A 5 15.54 -29.43 4.05
CA LEU A 5 15.66 -28.44 2.97
C LEU A 5 14.43 -28.46 2.05
N CYS A 6 13.91 -29.64 1.73
CA CYS A 6 12.68 -29.77 0.94
C CYS A 6 11.46 -29.23 1.69
N LEU A 7 11.34 -29.47 3.00
CA LEU A 7 10.28 -28.88 3.82
C LEU A 7 10.39 -27.36 3.85
N LEU A 8 11.59 -26.81 4.03
CA LEU A 8 11.82 -25.37 4.01
C LEU A 8 11.47 -24.75 2.66
N LEU A 9 11.79 -25.41 1.55
CA LEU A 9 11.43 -24.95 0.21
C LEU A 9 9.93 -25.04 -0.06
N VAL A 10 9.24 -26.06 0.44
CA VAL A 10 7.78 -26.19 0.35
C VAL A 10 7.09 -25.14 1.22
N ILE A 11 7.60 -24.91 2.44
CA ILE A 11 7.15 -23.83 3.32
C ILE A 11 7.38 -22.50 2.62
N LEU A 12 8.56 -22.22 2.08
CA LEU A 12 8.84 -21.02 1.31
C LEU A 12 7.97 -20.92 0.07
N ALA A 13 7.64 -21.98 -0.65
CA ALA A 13 6.72 -21.92 -1.79
C ALA A 13 5.26 -21.66 -1.37
N VAL A 14 4.85 -22.15 -0.20
CA VAL A 14 3.51 -21.92 0.38
C VAL A 14 3.41 -20.56 1.09
N HIS A 15 4.53 -20.05 1.63
CA HIS A 15 4.63 -18.76 2.34
C HIS A 15 5.10 -17.62 1.44
N CYS A 16 5.75 -17.91 0.32
CA CYS A 16 5.68 -17.15 -0.92
C CYS A 16 4.28 -17.40 -1.48
N TYR A 17 3.28 -17.04 -0.69
CA TYR A 17 1.96 -16.74 -1.17
C TYR A 17 2.23 -15.71 -2.27
N GLU A 18 2.17 -16.14 -3.55
CA GLU A 18 1.77 -15.20 -4.58
C GLU A 18 0.55 -14.54 -3.95
N ALA A 19 0.68 -13.26 -3.59
CA ALA A 19 -0.43 -12.52 -3.03
C ALA A 19 -1.53 -12.74 -4.04
N ASN A 20 -2.51 -13.59 -3.68
CA ASN A 20 -3.61 -13.96 -4.54
C ASN A 20 -4.48 -12.70 -4.61
N ALA A 21 -3.97 -11.73 -5.34
CA ALA A 21 -4.41 -10.37 -5.43
C ALA A 21 -4.75 -10.17 -6.89
N ALA A 22 -5.62 -11.05 -7.40
CA ALA A 22 -6.42 -10.76 -8.59
C ALA A 22 -7.07 -9.36 -8.48
N ASN A 23 -7.25 -8.85 -7.25
CA ASN A 23 -7.65 -7.48 -6.97
C ASN A 23 -6.75 -6.81 -5.94
N VAL A 24 -6.51 -5.51 -6.15
CA VAL A 24 -5.87 -4.63 -5.17
C VAL A 24 -6.76 -4.51 -3.93
N CYS A 25 -6.17 -4.65 -2.75
CA CYS A 25 -6.88 -4.50 -1.48
C CYS A 25 -7.57 -3.11 -1.40
N PRO A 26 -8.89 -3.04 -1.12
CA PRO A 26 -9.60 -1.76 -0.99
C PRO A 26 -8.99 -0.81 0.04
N ALA A 27 -8.42 -1.35 1.12
CA ALA A 27 -7.75 -0.54 2.14
C ALA A 27 -6.51 0.17 1.58
N VAL A 28 -5.71 -0.51 0.74
CA VAL A 28 -4.52 0.08 0.09
C VAL A 28 -4.92 1.20 -0.86
N LEU A 29 -6.01 1.04 -1.61
CA LEU A 29 -6.56 2.09 -2.48
C LEU A 29 -7.00 3.31 -1.66
N SER A 30 -7.75 3.06 -0.59
CA SER A 30 -8.28 4.12 0.27
C SER A 30 -7.17 4.89 0.99
N VAL A 31 -6.17 4.19 1.54
CA VAL A 31 -4.98 4.81 2.17
C VAL A 31 -4.19 5.62 1.16
N SER A 32 -3.96 5.10 -0.05
CA SER A 32 -3.23 5.83 -1.10
C SER A 32 -3.97 7.10 -1.53
N LYS A 33 -5.30 7.01 -1.70
CA LYS A 33 -6.13 8.17 -2.03
C LYS A 33 -6.12 9.21 -0.91
N SER A 34 -6.31 8.79 0.34
CA SER A 34 -6.28 9.69 1.50
C SER A 34 -4.90 10.34 1.64
N PHE A 35 -3.82 9.58 1.43
CA PHE A 35 -2.45 10.10 1.46
C PHE A 35 -2.25 11.26 0.48
N LEU A 36 -2.72 11.11 -0.77
CA LEU A 36 -2.56 12.13 -1.81
C LEU A 36 -3.46 13.36 -1.60
N PHE A 37 -4.70 13.18 -1.12
CA PHE A 37 -5.71 14.22 -1.24
C PHE A 37 -6.30 14.74 0.08
N ASP A 38 -6.23 13.97 1.16
CA ASP A 38 -6.72 14.46 2.45
C ASP A 38 -5.71 15.39 3.13
N LYS A 39 -6.16 16.15 4.13
CA LYS A 39 -5.27 16.89 5.03
C LYS A 39 -4.54 15.94 5.97
N VAL A 40 -3.41 16.38 6.53
CA VAL A 40 -2.55 15.59 7.42
C VAL A 40 -3.33 15.02 8.60
N GLU A 41 -4.17 15.83 9.25
CA GLU A 41 -4.92 15.44 10.45
C GLU A 41 -5.97 14.36 10.13
N LYS A 42 -6.64 14.51 8.98
CA LYS A 42 -7.63 13.53 8.51
C LYS A 42 -6.95 12.21 8.14
N PHE A 43 -5.79 12.27 7.48
CA PHE A 43 -5.02 11.08 7.13
C PHE A 43 -4.49 10.36 8.37
N GLU A 44 -3.96 11.09 9.35
CA GLU A 44 -3.48 10.53 10.62
C GLU A 44 -4.61 9.83 11.39
N ALA A 45 -5.77 10.50 11.54
CA ALA A 45 -6.94 9.90 12.17
C ALA A 45 -7.40 8.64 11.43
N TYR A 46 -7.35 8.65 10.09
CA TYR A 46 -7.67 7.47 9.29
C TYR A 46 -6.67 6.32 9.53
N LEU A 47 -5.37 6.59 9.61
CA LEU A 47 -4.37 5.56 9.91
C LEU A 47 -4.56 4.90 11.29
N GLN A 48 -5.02 5.66 12.28
CA GLN A 48 -5.30 5.13 13.62
C GLN A 48 -6.39 4.05 13.63
N THR A 49 -7.29 4.04 12.63
CA THR A 49 -8.34 3.01 12.51
C THR A 49 -7.80 1.61 12.23
N PHE A 50 -6.56 1.49 11.75
CA PHE A 50 -5.92 0.20 11.45
C PHE A 50 -5.27 -0.45 12.67
N ASN A 51 -5.31 0.18 13.86
CA ASN A 51 -4.61 -0.29 15.07
C ASN A 51 -3.11 -0.59 14.82
N ALA A 52 -2.48 0.20 13.95
CA ALA A 52 -1.06 0.05 13.61
C ALA A 52 -0.15 0.54 14.76
N PRO A 53 1.09 0.04 14.86
CA PRO A 53 2.06 0.58 15.81
C PRO A 53 2.22 2.10 15.67
N PRO A 54 2.28 2.86 16.78
CA PRO A 54 2.40 4.33 16.73
C PRO A 54 3.57 4.82 15.87
N GLU A 55 4.67 4.08 15.86
CA GLU A 55 5.87 4.37 15.08
C GLU A 55 5.59 4.31 13.57
N ALA A 56 4.77 3.34 13.13
CA ALA A 56 4.39 3.19 11.72
C ALA A 56 3.46 4.32 11.28
N VAL A 57 2.51 4.73 12.13
CA VAL A 57 1.63 5.88 11.88
C VAL A 57 2.46 7.15 11.75
N LYS A 58 3.35 7.41 12.72
CA LYS A 58 4.23 8.58 12.72
C LYS A 58 5.09 8.66 11.46
N ALA A 59 5.74 7.55 11.08
CA ALA A 59 6.56 7.50 9.87
C ALA A 59 5.74 7.84 8.62
N LYS A 60 4.52 7.30 8.49
CA LYS A 60 3.65 7.62 7.35
C LYS A 60 3.18 9.06 7.33
N VAL A 61 2.86 9.63 8.50
CA VAL A 61 2.47 11.04 8.64
C VAL A 61 3.61 11.99 8.30
N GLU A 62 4.86 11.67 8.67
CA GLU A 62 6.04 12.44 8.29
C GLU A 62 6.23 12.49 6.77
N VAL A 63 6.08 11.35 6.09
CA VAL A 63 6.14 11.30 4.62
C VAL A 63 5.02 12.12 3.99
N LYS A 64 3.80 12.09 4.57
CA LYS A 64 2.69 12.93 4.08
C LYS A 64 2.99 14.41 4.21
N LYS A 65 3.51 14.86 5.35
CA LYS A 65 3.90 16.26 5.57
C LYS A 65 4.94 16.72 4.55
N CYS A 66 5.94 15.86 4.27
CA CYS A 66 6.94 16.13 3.25
C CYS A 66 6.29 16.33 1.87
N ILE A 67 5.50 15.36 1.40
CA ILE A 67 4.84 15.43 0.10
C ILE A 67 3.85 16.60 0.00
N ASP A 68 3.12 16.91 1.09
CA ASP A 68 2.19 18.03 1.12
C ASP A 68 2.88 19.39 1.05
N SER A 69 4.12 19.49 1.56
CA SER A 69 4.94 20.71 1.48
C SER A 69 5.65 20.89 0.14
N THR A 70 5.92 19.80 -0.58
CA THR A 70 6.71 19.82 -1.82
C THR A 70 5.84 19.83 -3.07
N LEU A 71 4.78 19.02 -3.10
CA LEU A 71 3.97 18.82 -4.29
C LEU A 71 2.71 19.69 -4.27
N ASN A 72 2.44 20.33 -5.40
CA ASN A 72 1.18 21.01 -5.64
C ASN A 72 0.06 20.01 -6.01
N TYR A 73 -1.16 20.51 -6.11
CA TYR A 73 -2.33 19.68 -6.39
C TYR A 73 -2.26 18.94 -7.73
N LEU A 74 -1.72 19.57 -8.79
CA LEU A 74 -1.61 18.97 -10.11
C LEU A 74 -0.64 17.79 -10.12
N GLU A 75 0.49 17.93 -9.43
CA GLU A 75 1.49 16.84 -9.31
C GLU A 75 0.90 15.63 -8.57
N LYS A 76 0.15 15.85 -7.49
CA LYS A 76 -0.55 14.78 -6.77
C LYS A 76 -1.65 14.13 -7.61
N MET A 77 -2.30 14.91 -8.49
CA MET A 77 -3.27 14.37 -9.45
C MET A 77 -2.60 13.48 -10.50
N GLU A 78 -1.44 13.86 -11.03
CA GLU A 78 -0.68 13.01 -11.95
C GLU A 78 -0.23 11.70 -11.26
N MET A 79 0.25 11.77 -10.01
CA MET A 79 0.52 10.57 -9.21
C MET A 79 -0.73 9.70 -9.03
N GLY A 80 -1.88 10.33 -8.79
CA GLY A 80 -3.17 9.64 -8.68
C GLY A 80 -3.57 8.91 -9.97
N LYS A 81 -3.28 9.48 -11.14
CA LYS A 81 -3.52 8.82 -12.43
C LYS A 81 -2.63 7.60 -12.61
N ILE A 82 -1.33 7.73 -12.31
CA ILE A 82 -0.39 6.59 -12.37
C ILE A 82 -0.84 5.47 -11.44
N LEU A 83 -1.25 5.80 -10.21
CA LEU A 83 -1.83 4.84 -9.28
C LEU A 83 -3.07 4.15 -9.86
N ALA A 84 -3.96 4.87 -10.54
CA ALA A 84 -5.13 4.28 -11.18
C ALA A 84 -4.75 3.32 -12.32
N GLU A 85 -3.74 3.66 -13.12
CA GLU A 85 -3.21 2.78 -14.19
C GLU A 85 -2.62 1.49 -13.60
N VAL A 86 -1.79 1.59 -12.55
CA VAL A 86 -1.24 0.42 -11.84
C VAL A 86 -2.34 -0.48 -11.30
N VAL A 87 -3.37 0.11 -10.69
CA VAL A 87 -4.53 -0.64 -10.18
C VAL A 87 -5.31 -1.31 -11.31
N GLY A 88 -5.44 -0.65 -12.46
CA GLY A 88 -6.05 -1.22 -13.66
C GLY A 88 -5.27 -2.40 -14.20
N TYR A 89 -3.93 -2.32 -14.25
CA TYR A 89 -3.07 -3.43 -14.64
C TYR A 89 -3.22 -4.63 -13.70
N CYS A 90 -3.21 -4.39 -12.37
CA CYS A 90 -3.35 -5.45 -11.37
C CYS A 90 -4.74 -6.13 -11.38
N LYS A 91 -5.77 -5.48 -11.95
CA LYS A 91 -7.09 -6.12 -12.18
C LYS A 91 -7.14 -6.98 -13.46
N GLY A 92 -6.17 -6.82 -14.36
CA GLY A 92 -6.22 -7.35 -15.72
C GLY A 92 -5.64 -8.75 -15.92
N THR A 93 -5.14 -9.42 -14.88
CA THR A 93 -4.60 -10.80 -14.96
C THR A 93 -5.65 -11.85 -14.59
N GLU A 94 -6.88 -11.69 -15.08
CA GLU A 94 -7.90 -12.73 -15.18
C GLU A 94 -8.27 -12.88 -16.66
N ASN A 95 -7.41 -13.52 -17.45
CA ASN A 95 -7.73 -14.14 -18.74
C ASN A 95 -6.74 -15.28 -19.00
#